data_AF-A0AAV4ERD9-F1
#
_entry.id   AF-A0AAV4ERD9-F1
#
_cell.length_a   1.000
_cell.length_b   1.000
_cell.length_c   1.000
_cell.angle_alpha   90.00
_cell.angle_beta   90.00
_cell.angle_gamma   90.00
#
_symmetry.space_group_name_H-M   'P 1'
#
loop_
_entity.id
_entity.type
_entity.pdbx_description
1 polymer ?
#
loop_
_entity_poly.entity_id
_entity_poly.type
_entity_poly.pdbx_seq_one_letter_code
_entity_poly.pdbx_strand_id
1 'polypeptide(L)'
;MYLQEFEKLAKFISNHYSLSLEKVDTSLKGWNWGKSEFEANSLNFKVDSNVAFEIPLCNVTNATPGKNEVTIEFHQNDDAAVSLMEVRFYIPPEPESERDPVA
;
A
#
# COMPACT_ATOMS: atom_id res chain seq x y z
N MET A 1 14.06 18.75 -13.86
CA MET A 1 13.12 18.37 -14.93
C MET A 1 11.70 18.19 -14.37
N TYR A 2 11.50 17.37 -13.32
CA TYR A 2 10.17 17.06 -12.76
C TYR A 2 9.36 18.22 -12.16
N LEU A 3 9.98 19.22 -11.54
CA LEU A 3 9.25 20.33 -10.89
C LEU A 3 8.45 21.18 -11.89
N GLN A 4 9.01 21.44 -13.08
CA GLN A 4 8.34 22.26 -14.08
C GLN A 4 7.13 21.56 -14.71
N GLU A 5 7.15 20.23 -14.80
CA GLU A 5 6.00 19.45 -15.24
C GLU A 5 4.92 19.36 -14.16
N PHE A 6 5.32 19.20 -12.90
CA PHE A 6 4.41 19.23 -11.76
C PHE A 6 3.61 20.56 -11.72
N GLU A 7 4.29 21.70 -11.85
CA GLU A 7 3.60 23.01 -11.86
C GLU A 7 2.63 23.17 -13.04
N LYS A 8 3.01 22.69 -14.22
CA LYS A 8 2.13 22.70 -15.40
C LYS A 8 0.88 21.85 -15.15
N LEU A 9 1.06 20.64 -14.61
CA LEU A 9 -0.03 19.72 -14.30
C LEU A 9 -0.93 20.26 -13.19
N ALA A 10 -0.35 20.81 -12.11
CA ALA A 10 -1.09 21.42 -11.02
C ALA A 10 -1.98 22.57 -11.50
N LYS A 11 -1.45 23.45 -12.38
CA LYS A 11 -2.24 24.52 -13.01
C LYS A 11 -3.37 23.96 -13.86
N PHE A 12 -3.10 22.94 -14.66
CA PHE A 12 -4.13 22.30 -15.50
C PHE A 12 -5.24 21.69 -14.65
N ILE A 13 -4.89 20.92 -13.61
CA ILE A 13 -5.86 20.27 -12.72
C ILE A 13 -6.73 21.32 -12.01
N SER A 14 -6.10 22.38 -11.48
CA SER A 14 -6.81 23.47 -10.81
C SER A 14 -7.77 24.18 -11.76
N ASN A 15 -7.32 24.56 -12.95
CA ASN A 15 -8.11 25.32 -13.92
C ASN A 15 -9.30 24.53 -14.48
N HIS A 16 -9.17 23.21 -14.66
CA HIS A 16 -10.18 22.39 -15.34
C HIS A 16 -11.07 21.58 -14.40
N TYR A 17 -10.55 21.19 -13.22
CA TYR A 17 -11.26 20.30 -12.30
C TYR A 17 -11.53 20.95 -10.95
N SER A 18 -11.04 22.17 -10.68
CA SER A 18 -11.14 22.83 -9.37
C SER A 18 -10.56 21.99 -8.22
N LEU A 19 -9.51 21.20 -8.53
CA LEU A 19 -8.78 20.37 -7.57
C LEU A 19 -7.35 20.87 -7.38
N SER A 20 -6.79 20.67 -6.19
CA SER A 20 -5.37 20.88 -5.91
C SER A 20 -4.58 19.60 -6.16
N LEU A 21 -3.46 19.71 -6.88
CA LEU A 21 -2.50 18.62 -6.99
C LEU A 21 -1.54 18.67 -5.80
N GLU A 22 -1.61 17.66 -4.93
CA GLU A 22 -0.80 17.58 -3.72
C GLU A 22 0.48 16.76 -3.95
N LYS A 23 1.56 17.15 -3.27
CA LYS A 23 2.79 16.37 -3.22
C LYS A 23 2.71 15.43 -2.02
N VAL A 24 2.82 14.13 -2.26
CA VAL A 24 2.87 13.10 -1.21
C VAL A 24 4.31 12.61 -1.09
N ASP A 25 4.93 12.80 0.08
CA ASP A 25 6.26 12.28 0.37
C ASP A 25 6.18 10.83 0.85
N THR A 26 6.96 9.94 0.22
CA THR A 26 7.01 8.52 0.56
C THR A 26 8.13 8.22 1.57
N SER A 27 8.04 7.08 2.25
CA SER A 27 9.10 6.63 3.15
C SER A 27 10.28 6.08 2.36
N LEU A 28 11.46 6.65 2.60
CA LEU A 28 12.74 6.19 2.03
C LEU A 28 13.65 5.53 3.08
N LYS A 29 13.13 5.23 4.27
CA LYS A 29 13.91 4.70 5.40
C LYS A 29 14.36 3.24 5.21
N GLY A 30 13.71 2.49 4.32
CA GLY A 30 13.96 1.06 4.12
C GLY A 30 13.53 0.16 5.28
N TRP A 31 12.70 0.67 6.20
CA TRP A 31 12.18 -0.11 7.32
C TRP A 31 11.07 -1.04 6.84
N ASN A 32 11.04 -2.26 7.39
CA ASN A 32 10.04 -3.29 7.09
C ASN A 32 8.99 -3.46 8.20
N TRP A 33 8.95 -2.54 9.17
CA TRP A 33 7.91 -2.48 10.20
C TRP A 33 7.12 -1.18 10.07
N GLY A 34 5.84 -1.24 10.41
CA GLY A 34 4.92 -0.16 10.15
C GLY A 34 3.47 -0.57 10.37
N LYS A 35 2.56 0.17 9.74
CA LYS A 35 1.13 -0.12 9.77
C LYS A 35 0.63 -0.44 8.37
N SER A 36 -0.16 -1.49 8.27
CA SER A 36 -0.94 -1.81 7.07
C SER A 36 -2.34 -1.23 7.24
N GLU A 37 -2.73 -0.33 6.35
CA GLU A 37 -4.03 0.36 6.39
C GLU A 37 -4.73 0.21 5.03
N PHE A 38 -6.02 -0.10 5.04
CA PHE A 38 -6.82 -0.06 3.81
C PHE A 38 -7.35 1.35 3.59
N GLU A 39 -7.07 1.90 2.41
CA GLU A 39 -7.52 3.22 2.00
C GLU A 39 -8.14 3.12 0.61
N ALA A 40 -9.44 3.39 0.52
CA ALA A 40 -10.24 3.15 -0.68
C ALA A 40 -10.07 1.71 -1.23
N ASN A 41 -9.47 1.56 -2.42
CA ASN A 41 -9.23 0.28 -3.09
C ASN A 41 -7.76 -0.16 -3.05
N SER A 42 -7.02 0.28 -2.03
CA SER A 42 -5.60 -0.01 -1.88
C SER A 42 -5.22 -0.41 -0.45
N LEU A 43 -4.20 -1.25 -0.33
CA LEU A 43 -3.51 -1.55 0.92
C LEU A 43 -2.23 -0.69 1.01
N ASN A 44 -2.17 0.19 2.00
CA ASN A 44 -1.07 1.11 2.23
C ASN A 44 -0.19 0.59 3.37
N PHE A 45 1.10 0.36 3.09
CA PHE A 45 2.08 0.08 4.13
C PHE A 45 2.79 1.39 4.52
N LYS A 46 2.54 1.87 5.74
CA LYS A 46 3.07 3.14 6.27
C LYS A 46 4.20 2.89 7.25
N VAL A 47 5.30 3.63 7.06
CA VAL A 47 6.40 3.74 8.02
C VAL A 47 6.32 5.13 8.62
N ASP A 48 6.08 5.19 9.93
CA ASP A 48 5.63 6.39 10.64
C ASP A 48 4.35 6.99 10.00
N SER A 49 4.42 8.20 9.44
CA SER A 49 3.31 8.88 8.78
C SER A 49 3.38 8.81 7.25
N ASN A 50 4.45 8.24 6.69
CA ASN A 50 4.67 8.24 5.25
C ASN A 50 4.38 6.85 4.66
N VAL A 51 3.71 6.83 3.51
CA VAL A 51 3.50 5.60 2.74
C VAL A 51 4.83 5.11 2.21
N ALA A 52 5.23 3.88 2.54
CA ALA A 52 6.38 3.23 1.95
C ALA A 52 6.02 2.62 0.60
N PHE A 53 4.89 1.92 0.53
CA PHE A 53 4.33 1.42 -0.72
C PHE A 53 2.81 1.24 -0.61
N GLU A 54 2.18 1.16 -1.78
CA GLU A 54 0.75 0.94 -1.96
C GLU A 54 0.57 -0.31 -2.84
N ILE A 55 -0.38 -1.18 -2.46
CA ILE A 55 -0.83 -2.31 -3.25
C ILE A 55 -2.29 -2.06 -3.66
N PRO A 56 -2.57 -1.76 -4.93
CA PRO A 56 -3.93 -1.70 -5.44
C PRO A 56 -4.59 -3.08 -5.35
N LEU A 57 -5.80 -3.14 -4.79
CA LEU A 57 -6.51 -4.40 -4.59
C LEU A 57 -6.90 -5.08 -5.90
N CYS A 58 -7.03 -4.30 -6.99
CA CYS A 58 -7.29 -4.85 -8.33
C CYS A 58 -6.11 -5.66 -8.89
N ASN A 59 -4.92 -5.54 -8.32
CA ASN A 59 -3.74 -6.29 -8.75
C ASN A 59 -3.53 -7.58 -7.94
N VAL A 60 -4.34 -7.79 -6.90
CA VAL A 60 -4.27 -8.96 -6.02
C VAL A 60 -5.12 -10.08 -6.59
N THR A 61 -4.51 -11.23 -6.85
CA THR A 61 -5.19 -12.46 -7.26
C THR A 61 -5.90 -13.10 -6.08
N ASN A 62 -5.20 -13.21 -4.95
CA ASN A 62 -5.67 -13.93 -3.78
C ASN A 62 -4.96 -13.42 -2.51
N ALA A 63 -5.62 -13.56 -1.37
CA ALA A 63 -5.06 -13.25 -0.06
C ALA A 63 -5.40 -14.37 0.93
N THR A 64 -4.37 -15.02 1.47
CA THR A 64 -4.52 -16.17 2.36
C THR A 64 -3.99 -15.85 3.75
N PRO A 65 -4.83 -15.88 4.80
CA PRO A 65 -4.36 -15.71 6.17
C PRO A 65 -3.64 -16.96 6.67
N GLY A 66 -2.58 -16.76 7.45
CA GLY A 66 -1.85 -17.79 8.19
C GLY A 66 -1.79 -17.43 9.68
N LYS A 67 -1.01 -18.20 10.46
CA LYS A 67 -0.77 -17.87 11.87
C LYS A 67 0.14 -16.66 11.97
N ASN A 68 -0.40 -15.52 12.39
CA ASN A 68 0.31 -14.24 12.51
C ASN A 68 0.88 -13.73 11.17
N GLU A 69 0.32 -14.15 10.05
CA GLU A 69 0.76 -13.70 8.74
C GLU A 69 -0.39 -13.64 7.74
N VAL A 70 -0.19 -12.85 6.69
CA VAL A 70 -1.07 -12.81 5.52
C VAL A 70 -0.20 -12.87 4.28
N THR A 71 -0.50 -13.83 3.40
CA THR A 71 0.12 -13.97 2.09
C THR A 71 -0.77 -13.30 1.04
N ILE A 72 -0.20 -12.40 0.25
CA ILE A 72 -0.85 -11.71 -0.87
C ILE A 72 -0.20 -12.17 -2.17
N GLU A 73 -1.00 -12.73 -3.07
CA GLU A 73 -0.57 -13.22 -4.38
C GLU A 73 -1.07 -12.26 -5.47
N PHE A 74 -0.23 -11.98 -6.46
CA PHE A 74 -0.51 -11.00 -7.51
C PHE A 74 -0.82 -11.65 -8.85
N HIS A 75 -1.48 -10.91 -9.74
CA HIS A 75 -1.63 -11.33 -11.13
C HIS A 75 -0.26 -11.32 -11.81
N GLN A 76 0.09 -12.42 -12.48
CA GLN A 76 1.32 -12.48 -13.27
C GLN A 76 1.16 -11.64 -14.54
N ASN A 77 2.20 -10.89 -14.88
CA ASN A 77 2.27 -10.13 -16.11
C ASN A 77 3.48 -10.60 -16.93
N ASP A 78 3.21 -11.42 -17.95
CA ASP A 78 4.25 -12.00 -18.83
C ASP A 78 5.00 -10.94 -19.66
N ASP A 79 4.44 -9.73 -19.81
CA ASP A 79 5.08 -8.62 -20.51
C ASP A 79 6.08 -7.85 -19.63
N ALA A 80 6.10 -8.11 -18.32
CA ALA A 80 7.01 -7.45 -17.39
C ALA A 80 8.34 -8.22 -17.26
N ALA A 81 9.47 -7.53 -17.43
CA ALA A 81 10.80 -8.14 -17.27
C ALA A 81 11.06 -8.67 -15.84
N VAL A 82 10.40 -8.08 -14.83
CA VAL A 82 10.39 -8.52 -13.43
C VAL A 82 8.96 -8.42 -12.94
N SER A 83 8.44 -9.50 -12.35
CA SER A 83 7.08 -9.56 -11.84
C SER A 83 7.08 -9.92 -10.35
N LEU A 84 6.34 -9.13 -9.55
CA LEU A 84 6.09 -9.41 -8.15
C LEU A 84 5.04 -10.53 -8.06
N MET A 85 5.39 -11.66 -7.44
CA MET A 85 4.52 -12.83 -7.39
C MET A 85 3.72 -12.91 -6.10
N GLU A 86 4.41 -12.74 -4.98
CA GLU A 86 3.85 -12.87 -3.63
C GLU A 86 4.50 -11.83 -2.71
N VAL A 87 3.72 -11.29 -1.78
CA VAL A 87 4.20 -10.57 -0.60
C VAL A 87 3.58 -11.21 0.64
N ARG A 88 4.39 -11.40 1.68
CA ARG A 88 3.92 -11.91 2.96
C ARG A 88 4.14 -10.89 4.07
N PHE A 89 3.07 -10.55 4.76
CA PHE A 89 3.08 -9.65 5.92
C PHE A 89 3.02 -10.46 7.20
N TYR A 90 3.83 -10.09 8.18
CA TYR A 90 3.62 -10.49 9.56
C TYR A 90 2.52 -9.61 10.17
N ILE A 91 1.52 -10.24 10.77
CA ILE A 91 0.45 -9.58 11.51
C ILE A 91 0.64 -9.93 13.00
N PRO A 92 1.00 -8.95 13.85
CA PRO A 92 1.14 -9.22 15.28
C PRO A 92 -0.21 -9.66 15.87
N PRO A 93 -0.21 -10.65 16.78
CA PRO A 93 -1.43 -11.09 17.43
C PRO A 93 -2.06 -9.94 18.23
N GLU A 94 -3.38 -9.80 18.15
CA GLU A 94 -4.09 -8.85 19.00
C GLU A 94 -4.06 -9.36 20.45
N PRO A 95 -3.69 -8.52 21.43
CA PRO A 95 -3.60 -8.93 22.84
C PRO A 95 -4.92 -9.43 23.43
N GLU A 96 -6.07 -9.20 22.78
CA GLU A 96 -7.39 -9.67 23.24
C GLU A 96 -7.87 -10.98 22.60
N SER A 97 -7.17 -11.50 21.59
CA SER A 97 -7.56 -12.72 20.86
C SER A 97 -7.27 -14.04 21.57
N GLU A 98 -6.62 -14.00 22.75
CA GLU A 98 -6.36 -15.17 23.61
C GLU A 98 -7.45 -15.43 24.68
N ARG A 99 -8.59 -14.71 24.66
CA ARG A 99 -9.74 -15.08 25.50
C ARG A 99 -10.53 -16.21 24.84
N ASP A 100 -10.20 -17.44 25.23
CA ASP A 100 -10.92 -18.66 24.91
C ASP A 100 -12.43 -18.48 25.19
N PRO A 101 -13.35 -18.66 24.22
CA PRO A 101 -14.78 -18.43 24.41
C PRO A 101 -15.48 -19.53 25.23
N VAL A 102 -14.74 -20.41 25.91
CA VAL A 102 -15.28 -21.47 26.76
C VAL A 102 -14.72 -21.34 28.18
N ALA A 103 -15.21 -20.32 28.90
CA ALA A 103 -15.18 -20.24 30.36
C ALA A 103 -16.61 -20.38 30.89
#